data_AF-A0A4Y2I351-F1
#
_entry.id   AF-A0A4Y2I351-F1
#
_cell.length_a   1.000
_cell.length_b   1.000
_cell.length_c   1.000
_cell.angle_alpha   90.00
_cell.angle_beta   90.00
_cell.angle_gamma   90.00
#
_symmetry.space_group_name_H-M   'P 1'
#
loop_
_entity.id
_entity.type
_entity.pdbx_description
1 polymer ?
#
loop_
_entity_poly.entity_id
_entity_poly.type
_entity_poly.pdbx_seq_one_letter_code
_entity_poly.pdbx_strand_id
1 'polypeptide(L)'
;MYSIEQRVFLVLEYHRLKESPTATRRSFQARFNVPKGPDAKTIRTLFAKFQRTGSVTDDLVGNVGRQQTAVTPENVATVSGIIQQNPMSSVRRIASETGLKRSSTQKILRKSLHMFPFKIQTHLAIPVRAVQQRVDFANQMLTMIDSEGFDVGCIWFTDEAHFHLNGIVNKQNWRFWGSENPYWCEAKPLYSPKVTVWAAVCSRGIIGPLFIRETVTSERYVAILEQFVATQQVLEDRPRTEWFMQDGARPHRTEQVFRFLDEYFGNRVIALEYPKFTGAGMDWPPYSPDLTPCDYFLWGTLEDIVYPKHPATLDELESAICVACESISVETVRNVMTNFILRLPLLCQW
;
A
#
# COMPACT_ATOMS: atom_id res chain seq x y z
N MET A 1 13.74 -30.93 -25.04
CA MET A 1 12.88 -31.80 -24.20
C MET A 1 11.85 -32.44 -25.12
N TYR A 2 11.65 -33.77 -25.08
CA TYR A 2 10.75 -34.47 -26.00
C TYR A 2 9.28 -34.31 -25.57
N SER A 3 8.38 -34.15 -26.55
CA SER A 3 6.93 -34.10 -26.31
C SER A 3 6.39 -35.43 -25.77
N ILE A 4 5.19 -35.43 -25.20
CA ILE A 4 4.54 -36.67 -24.72
C ILE A 4 4.41 -37.68 -25.87
N GLU A 5 3.95 -37.23 -27.04
CA GLU A 5 3.84 -38.07 -28.24
C GLU A 5 5.16 -38.72 -28.63
N GLN A 6 6.25 -37.94 -28.64
CA GLN A 6 7.60 -38.45 -28.93
C GLN A 6 8.05 -39.49 -27.91
N ARG A 7 7.73 -39.30 -26.62
CA ARG A 7 8.07 -40.25 -25.55
C ARG A 7 7.24 -41.54 -25.65
N VAL A 8 5.95 -41.45 -25.97
CA VAL A 8 5.10 -42.63 -26.23
C VAL A 8 5.66 -43.44 -27.39
N PHE A 9 5.98 -42.77 -28.50
CA PHE A 9 6.59 -43.42 -29.66
C PHE A 9 7.87 -44.16 -29.28
N LEU A 10 8.77 -43.52 -28.52
CA LEU A 10 10.02 -44.14 -28.09
C LEU A 10 9.82 -45.40 -27.25
N VAL A 11 8.84 -45.42 -26.34
CA VAL A 11 8.55 -46.59 -25.50
C VAL A 11 7.99 -47.75 -26.33
N LEU A 12 7.01 -47.48 -27.19
CA LEU A 12 6.38 -48.50 -28.04
C LEU A 12 7.40 -49.09 -29.03
N GLU A 13 8.19 -48.22 -29.65
CA GLU A 13 9.14 -48.61 -30.68
C GLU A 13 10.35 -49.33 -30.09
N TYR A 14 10.79 -48.95 -28.89
CA TYR A 14 11.83 -49.66 -28.15
C TYR A 14 11.42 -51.10 -27.83
N HIS A 15 10.18 -51.30 -27.41
CA HIS A 15 9.66 -52.64 -27.16
C HIS A 15 9.52 -53.46 -28.46
N ARG A 16 8.95 -52.85 -29.52
CA ARG A 16 8.79 -53.48 -30.84
C ARG A 16 10.11 -53.96 -31.44
N LEU A 17 11.19 -53.19 -31.24
CA LEU A 17 12.52 -53.46 -31.78
C LEU A 17 13.41 -54.30 -30.85
N LYS A 18 12.80 -55.08 -29.95
CA LYS A 18 13.50 -55.98 -29.00
C LYS A 18 14.57 -55.24 -28.19
N GLU A 19 14.22 -54.06 -27.68
CA GLU A 19 15.06 -53.27 -26.77
C GLU A 19 16.39 -52.78 -27.37
N SER A 20 16.43 -52.56 -28.70
CA SER A 20 17.58 -51.97 -29.37
C SER A 20 17.52 -50.42 -29.37
N PRO A 21 18.37 -49.71 -28.58
CA PRO A 21 18.34 -48.25 -28.54
C PRO A 21 18.75 -47.62 -29.88
N THR A 22 19.67 -48.26 -30.59
CA THR A 22 20.18 -47.80 -31.88
C THR A 22 19.10 -47.86 -32.97
N ALA A 23 18.36 -48.98 -33.03
CA ALA A 23 17.27 -49.13 -33.99
C ALA A 23 16.12 -48.17 -33.67
N THR A 24 15.78 -48.02 -32.38
CA THR A 24 14.75 -47.09 -31.91
C THR A 24 15.09 -45.64 -32.24
N ARG A 25 16.35 -45.23 -32.04
CA ARG A 25 16.83 -43.90 -32.41
C ARG A 25 16.69 -43.64 -33.91
N ARG A 26 17.06 -44.60 -34.76
CA ARG A 26 16.93 -44.49 -36.22
C ARG A 26 15.47 -44.38 -36.65
N SER A 27 14.59 -45.20 -36.07
CA SER A 27 13.15 -45.15 -36.32
C SER A 27 12.54 -43.81 -35.89
N PHE A 28 12.96 -43.29 -34.74
CA PHE A 28 12.56 -41.96 -34.26
C PHE A 28 13.00 -40.85 -35.21
N GLN A 29 14.26 -40.87 -35.68
CA GLN A 29 14.77 -39.90 -36.64
C GLN A 29 13.98 -39.93 -37.95
N ALA A 30 13.63 -41.12 -38.44
CA ALA A 30 12.84 -41.29 -39.65
C ALA A 30 11.39 -40.79 -39.47
N ARG A 31 10.74 -41.11 -38.34
CA ARG A 31 9.35 -40.74 -38.07
C ARG A 31 9.16 -39.23 -37.88
N PHE A 32 10.07 -38.58 -37.16
CA PHE A 32 9.94 -37.16 -36.81
C PHE A 32 10.82 -36.23 -37.66
N ASN A 33 11.51 -36.77 -38.66
CA ASN A 33 12.41 -36.03 -39.57
C ASN A 33 13.41 -35.12 -38.82
N VAL A 34 14.07 -35.66 -37.79
CA VAL A 34 15.03 -34.91 -36.97
C VAL A 34 16.47 -35.37 -37.19
N PRO A 35 17.45 -34.45 -37.31
CA PRO A 35 18.85 -34.81 -37.54
C PRO A 35 19.47 -35.52 -36.32
N LYS A 36 19.01 -35.22 -35.10
CA LYS A 36 19.47 -35.86 -33.87
C LYS A 36 18.29 -36.46 -33.10
N GLY A 37 18.31 -37.78 -32.95
CA GLY A 37 17.42 -38.51 -32.03
C GLY A 37 17.99 -38.62 -30.60
N PRO A 38 17.21 -39.18 -29.66
CA PRO A 38 17.63 -39.36 -28.27
C PRO A 38 18.83 -40.30 -28.15
N ASP A 39 19.65 -40.08 -27.13
CA ASP A 39 20.75 -40.97 -26.81
C ASP A 39 20.24 -42.28 -26.19
N ALA A 40 21.09 -43.32 -26.24
CA ALA A 40 20.72 -44.63 -25.74
C ALA A 40 20.42 -44.63 -24.22
N LYS A 41 20.99 -43.67 -23.47
CA LYS A 41 20.73 -43.50 -22.04
C LYS A 41 19.30 -43.00 -21.82
N THR A 42 18.89 -41.95 -22.52
CA THR A 42 17.55 -41.35 -22.43
C THR A 42 16.47 -42.38 -22.79
N ILE A 43 16.68 -43.17 -23.85
CA ILE A 43 15.72 -44.21 -24.26
C ILE A 43 15.56 -45.26 -23.15
N ARG A 44 16.68 -45.76 -22.61
CA ARG A 44 16.66 -46.74 -21.51
C ARG A 44 16.05 -46.19 -20.22
N THR A 45 16.41 -44.98 -19.83
CA THR A 45 15.86 -44.33 -18.64
C THR A 45 14.35 -44.06 -18.78
N LEU A 46 13.90 -43.64 -19.96
CA LEU A 46 12.48 -43.45 -20.25
C LEU A 46 11.71 -44.77 -20.17
N PHE A 47 12.26 -45.85 -20.73
CA PHE A 47 11.64 -47.17 -20.70
C PHE A 47 11.60 -47.76 -19.28
N ALA A 48 12.71 -47.68 -18.53
CA ALA A 48 12.76 -48.12 -17.14
C ALA A 48 11.78 -47.33 -16.25
N LYS A 49 11.65 -46.01 -16.49
CA LYS A 49 10.62 -45.19 -15.84
C LYS A 49 9.23 -45.71 -16.18
N PHE A 50 8.94 -45.94 -17.46
CA PHE A 50 7.65 -46.46 -17.90
C PHE A 50 7.33 -47.83 -17.30
N GLN A 51 8.29 -48.75 -17.22
CA GLN A 51 8.10 -50.06 -16.56
C GLN A 51 7.78 -49.92 -15.07
N ARG A 52 8.37 -48.93 -14.39
CA ARG A 52 8.12 -48.69 -12.95
C ARG A 52 6.79 -47.96 -12.68
N THR A 53 6.44 -46.95 -13.48
CA THR A 53 5.33 -46.04 -13.17
C THR A 53 4.13 -46.16 -14.11
N GLY A 54 4.25 -46.89 -15.22
CA GLY A 54 3.25 -46.95 -16.29
C GLY A 54 3.08 -45.63 -17.06
N SER A 55 3.88 -44.60 -16.79
CA SER A 55 3.70 -43.26 -17.37
C SER A 55 4.96 -42.75 -18.07
N VAL A 56 4.75 -42.02 -19.17
CA VAL A 56 5.81 -41.28 -19.89
C VAL A 56 5.92 -39.80 -19.47
N THR A 57 5.01 -39.31 -18.62
CA THR A 57 5.04 -37.94 -18.07
C THR A 57 6.26 -37.70 -17.20
N ASP A 58 6.63 -36.43 -16.95
CA ASP A 58 7.76 -36.12 -16.08
C ASP A 58 7.57 -36.73 -14.69
N ASP A 59 8.64 -37.33 -14.17
CA ASP A 59 8.65 -37.89 -12.83
C ASP A 59 9.06 -36.79 -11.86
N LEU A 60 8.11 -36.34 -11.04
CA LEU A 60 8.34 -35.29 -10.03
C LEU A 60 8.81 -35.88 -8.70
N VAL A 61 8.97 -37.21 -8.59
CA VAL A 61 9.46 -37.85 -7.37
C VAL A 61 10.90 -37.38 -7.08
N GLY A 62 11.06 -36.63 -5.99
CA GLY A 62 12.34 -36.06 -5.55
C GLY A 62 12.62 -34.63 -6.04
N ASN A 63 11.83 -34.09 -6.98
CA ASN A 63 11.82 -32.65 -7.30
C ASN A 63 10.93 -31.91 -6.30
N VAL A 64 11.27 -32.04 -5.01
CA VAL A 64 10.80 -31.10 -3.98
C VAL A 64 11.50 -29.79 -4.31
N GLY A 65 10.78 -28.84 -4.90
CA GLY A 65 11.32 -27.51 -5.18
C GLY A 65 12.00 -26.88 -3.97
N ARG A 66 12.68 -25.74 -4.17
CA ARG A 66 13.45 -25.03 -3.13
C ARG A 66 12.77 -25.11 -1.74
N GLN A 67 13.50 -25.65 -0.75
CA GLN A 67 13.00 -25.78 0.62
C GLN A 67 12.44 -24.46 1.11
N GLN A 68 11.20 -24.51 1.63
CA GLN A 68 10.54 -23.34 2.20
C GLN A 68 11.05 -23.12 3.62
N THR A 69 12.00 -22.21 3.80
CA THR A 69 12.58 -21.89 5.12
C THR A 69 11.72 -20.97 5.97
N ALA A 70 10.82 -20.20 5.36
CA ALA A 70 10.02 -19.19 6.07
C ALA A 70 8.55 -19.60 6.30
N VAL A 71 7.98 -20.49 5.47
CA VAL A 71 6.59 -20.95 5.58
C VAL A 71 6.60 -22.35 6.20
N THR A 72 7.11 -22.45 7.42
CA THR A 72 7.11 -23.71 8.20
C THR A 72 5.77 -23.85 8.95
N PRO A 73 5.35 -25.08 9.30
CA PRO A 73 4.15 -25.30 10.12
C PRO A 73 4.16 -24.51 11.43
N GLU A 74 5.33 -24.36 12.06
CA GLU A 74 5.52 -23.57 13.28
C GLU A 74 5.24 -22.10 13.04
N ASN A 75 5.82 -21.50 11.99
CA ASN A 75 5.57 -20.09 11.65
C ASN A 75 4.11 -19.84 11.27
N VAL A 76 3.47 -20.80 10.60
CA VAL A 76 2.03 -20.73 10.29
C VAL A 76 1.21 -20.73 11.59
N ALA A 77 1.53 -21.58 12.55
CA ALA A 77 0.86 -21.62 13.85
C ALA A 77 1.05 -20.32 14.65
N THR A 78 2.27 -19.78 14.71
CA THR A 78 2.55 -18.50 15.39
C THR A 78 1.78 -17.35 14.77
N VAL A 79 1.81 -17.23 13.43
CA VAL A 79 1.04 -16.20 12.71
C VAL A 79 -0.47 -16.36 12.95
N SER A 80 -0.97 -17.60 12.94
CA SER A 80 -2.38 -17.89 13.23
C SER A 80 -2.77 -17.46 14.65
N GLY A 81 -1.93 -17.73 15.65
CA GLY A 81 -2.19 -17.35 17.04
C GLY A 81 -2.29 -15.84 17.23
N ILE A 82 -1.37 -15.07 16.63
CA ILE A 82 -1.38 -13.61 16.68
C ILE A 82 -2.67 -13.04 16.08
N ILE A 83 -3.12 -13.59 14.95
CA ILE A 83 -4.33 -13.11 14.27
C ILE A 83 -5.60 -13.51 15.03
N GLN A 84 -5.64 -14.68 15.65
CA GLN A 84 -6.77 -15.07 16.49
C GLN A 84 -6.91 -14.16 17.71
N GLN A 85 -5.79 -13.72 18.29
CA GLN A 85 -5.78 -12.76 19.40
C GLN A 85 -6.13 -11.35 18.95
N ASN A 86 -5.60 -10.90 17.81
CA ASN A 86 -5.86 -9.59 17.26
C ASN A 86 -6.00 -9.65 15.72
N PRO A 87 -7.24 -9.82 15.22
CA PRO A 87 -7.53 -9.92 13.79
C PRO A 87 -7.17 -8.67 12.98
N MET A 88 -7.01 -7.53 13.65
CA MET A 88 -6.72 -6.22 13.07
C MET A 88 -5.22 -5.97 12.83
N SER A 89 -4.37 -6.91 13.24
CA SER A 89 -2.92 -6.75 13.14
C SER A 89 -2.46 -6.60 11.69
N SER A 90 -1.73 -5.52 11.40
CA SER A 90 -1.18 -5.29 10.06
C SER A 90 -0.15 -6.37 9.71
N VAL A 91 0.04 -6.65 8.41
CA VAL A 91 1.08 -7.62 7.97
C VAL A 91 2.46 -7.20 8.45
N ARG A 92 2.72 -5.89 8.55
CA ARG A 92 3.97 -5.34 9.06
C ARG A 92 4.12 -5.65 10.55
N ARG A 93 3.07 -5.43 11.34
CA ARG A 93 3.04 -5.75 12.77
C ARG A 93 3.31 -7.23 13.01
N ILE A 94 2.57 -8.12 12.34
CA ILE A 94 2.76 -9.58 12.46
C ILE A 94 4.19 -9.97 12.05
N ALA A 95 4.72 -9.37 10.98
CA ALA A 95 6.10 -9.62 10.54
C ALA A 95 7.13 -9.19 11.61
N SER A 96 6.92 -8.04 12.26
CA SER A 96 7.77 -7.55 13.34
C SER A 96 7.71 -8.45 14.58
N GLU A 97 6.51 -8.86 15.01
CA GLU A 97 6.31 -9.71 16.19
C GLU A 97 6.86 -11.13 15.99
N THR A 98 6.82 -11.65 14.75
CA THR A 98 7.31 -13.00 14.41
C THR A 98 8.77 -13.03 13.94
N GLY A 99 9.41 -11.87 13.73
CA GLY A 99 10.74 -11.77 13.11
C GLY A 99 10.78 -12.21 11.64
N LEU A 100 9.63 -12.38 10.99
CA LEU A 100 9.54 -12.80 9.59
C LEU A 100 9.63 -11.61 8.63
N LYS A 101 10.04 -11.87 7.39
CA LYS A 101 9.89 -10.88 6.32
C LYS A 101 8.42 -10.67 6.00
N ARG A 102 7.99 -9.41 5.81
CA ARG A 102 6.62 -9.04 5.39
C ARG A 102 6.08 -9.90 4.26
N SER A 103 6.88 -10.15 3.22
CA SER A 103 6.47 -10.97 2.08
C SER A 103 6.17 -12.43 2.44
N SER A 104 6.87 -12.98 3.43
CA SER A 104 6.66 -14.33 3.94
C SER A 104 5.40 -14.38 4.79
N THR A 105 5.21 -13.42 5.69
CA THR A 105 3.98 -13.26 6.48
C THR A 105 2.74 -13.12 5.59
N GLN A 106 2.82 -12.31 4.52
CA GLN A 106 1.75 -12.18 3.54
C GLN A 106 1.45 -13.48 2.80
N LYS A 107 2.47 -14.29 2.50
CA LYS A 107 2.29 -15.61 1.87
C LYS A 107 1.61 -16.58 2.82
N ILE A 108 2.04 -16.63 4.09
CA ILE A 108 1.41 -17.47 5.13
C ILE A 108 -0.09 -17.12 5.24
N LEU A 109 -0.40 -15.83 5.37
CA LEU A 109 -1.76 -15.31 5.45
C LEU A 109 -2.64 -15.76 4.29
N ARG A 110 -2.20 -15.52 3.04
CA ARG A 110 -3.04 -15.79 1.85
C ARG A 110 -3.04 -17.25 1.41
N LYS A 111 -1.90 -17.95 1.50
CA LYS A 111 -1.72 -19.28 0.91
C LYS A 111 -1.86 -20.42 1.91
N SER A 112 -1.49 -20.20 3.17
CA SER A 112 -1.56 -21.25 4.20
C SER A 112 -2.81 -21.12 5.07
N LEU A 113 -3.14 -19.90 5.48
CA LEU A 113 -4.30 -19.62 6.34
C LEU A 113 -5.57 -19.27 5.56
N HIS A 114 -5.47 -19.09 4.23
CA HIS A 114 -6.56 -18.68 3.35
C HIS A 114 -7.33 -17.44 3.84
N MET A 115 -6.63 -16.54 4.52
CA MET A 115 -7.20 -15.30 5.03
C MET A 115 -7.04 -14.17 4.02
N PHE A 116 -8.07 -13.34 3.94
CA PHE A 116 -8.09 -12.15 3.10
C PHE A 116 -8.15 -10.90 3.98
N PRO A 117 -7.46 -9.82 3.58
CA PRO A 117 -7.60 -8.54 4.26
C PRO A 117 -8.91 -7.91 3.80
N PHE A 118 -9.88 -7.85 4.69
CA PHE A 118 -11.13 -7.13 4.45
C PHE A 118 -11.01 -5.73 5.03
N LYS A 119 -11.25 -4.73 4.18
CA LYS A 119 -11.30 -3.34 4.61
C LYS A 119 -12.72 -3.01 5.04
N ILE A 120 -12.90 -2.37 6.19
CA ILE A 120 -14.19 -1.75 6.51
C ILE A 120 -14.41 -0.62 5.51
N GLN A 121 -15.38 -0.81 4.62
CA GLN A 121 -15.85 0.23 3.71
C GLN A 121 -17.14 0.81 4.28
N THR A 122 -17.02 1.94 4.98
CA THR A 122 -18.16 2.84 5.11
C THR A 122 -18.35 3.50 3.74
N HIS A 123 -19.20 2.92 2.89
CA HIS A 123 -19.56 3.55 1.62
C HIS A 123 -20.44 4.76 1.91
N LEU A 124 -19.85 5.95 1.95
CA LEU A 124 -20.60 7.14 1.60
C LEU A 124 -20.76 7.08 0.07
N ALA A 125 -21.99 7.05 -0.43
CA ALA A 125 -22.24 7.07 -1.86
C ALA A 125 -21.70 8.40 -2.43
N ILE A 126 -20.59 8.33 -3.18
CA ILE A 126 -19.99 9.51 -3.80
C ILE A 126 -20.91 9.97 -4.93
N PRO A 127 -21.41 11.22 -4.92
CA PRO A 127 -22.24 11.73 -6.00
C PRO A 127 -21.47 11.74 -7.33
N VAL A 128 -22.16 11.50 -8.46
CA VAL A 128 -21.56 11.54 -9.81
C VAL A 128 -20.78 12.83 -10.07
N ARG A 129 -21.30 13.96 -9.57
CA ARG A 129 -20.61 15.26 -9.64
C ARG A 129 -19.22 15.23 -8.97
N ALA A 130 -19.12 14.62 -7.79
CA ALA A 130 -17.85 14.53 -7.08
C ALA A 130 -16.88 13.57 -7.78
N VAL A 131 -17.38 12.52 -8.45
CA VAL A 131 -16.54 11.67 -9.31
C VAL A 131 -15.95 12.48 -10.47
N GLN A 132 -16.76 13.30 -11.16
CA GLN A 132 -16.26 14.15 -12.24
C GLN A 132 -15.23 15.15 -11.74
N GLN A 133 -15.47 15.82 -10.59
CA GLN A 133 -14.50 16.74 -9.99
C GLN A 133 -13.15 16.08 -9.67
N ARG A 134 -13.17 14.80 -9.26
CA ARG A 134 -11.95 14.01 -9.03
C ARG A 134 -11.18 13.73 -10.33
N VAL A 135 -11.89 13.41 -11.41
CA VAL A 135 -11.30 13.20 -12.74
C VAL A 135 -10.73 14.51 -13.28
N ASP A 136 -11.47 15.61 -13.17
CA ASP A 136 -11.04 16.93 -13.63
C ASP A 136 -9.77 17.38 -12.92
N PHE A 137 -9.73 17.24 -11.59
CA PHE A 137 -8.54 17.50 -10.79
C PHE A 137 -7.35 16.64 -11.24
N ALA A 138 -7.55 15.33 -11.42
CA ALA A 138 -6.49 14.42 -11.83
C ALA A 138 -5.91 14.81 -13.19
N ASN A 139 -6.76 15.12 -14.17
CA ASN A 139 -6.34 15.55 -15.50
C ASN A 139 -5.61 16.90 -15.47
N GLN A 140 -6.09 17.85 -14.68
CA GLN A 140 -5.43 19.16 -14.54
C GLN A 140 -4.04 19.00 -13.90
N MET A 141 -3.93 18.22 -12.82
CA MET A 141 -2.65 17.95 -12.16
C MET A 141 -1.67 17.21 -13.08
N LEU A 142 -2.13 16.19 -13.82
CA LEU A 142 -1.31 15.49 -14.81
C LEU A 142 -0.81 16.42 -15.91
N THR A 143 -1.65 17.34 -16.39
CA THR A 143 -1.26 18.34 -17.38
C THR A 143 -0.15 19.26 -16.85
N MET A 144 -0.26 19.74 -15.61
CA MET A 144 0.78 20.55 -14.97
C MET A 144 2.10 19.77 -14.85
N ILE A 145 2.05 18.49 -14.48
CA ILE A 145 3.25 17.64 -14.36
C ILE A 145 3.92 17.44 -15.72
N ASP A 146 3.15 17.01 -16.73
CA ASP A 146 3.69 16.58 -18.02
C ASP A 146 4.05 17.76 -18.94
N SER A 147 3.26 18.84 -18.91
CA SER A 147 3.38 19.96 -19.87
C SER A 147 4.11 21.17 -19.28
N GLU A 148 3.94 21.43 -17.98
CA GLU A 148 4.51 22.62 -17.31
C GLU A 148 5.75 22.28 -16.47
N GLY A 149 6.12 20.99 -16.38
CA GLY A 149 7.25 20.52 -15.59
C GLY A 149 7.05 20.71 -14.08
N PHE A 150 5.80 20.67 -13.62
CA PHE A 150 5.44 20.90 -12.23
C PHE A 150 6.00 19.80 -11.31
N ASP A 151 6.74 20.21 -10.27
CA ASP A 151 7.26 19.30 -9.27
C ASP A 151 6.26 19.09 -8.12
N VAL A 152 5.59 17.94 -8.11
CA VAL A 152 4.70 17.49 -7.03
C VAL A 152 5.43 17.45 -5.67
N GLY A 153 6.75 17.29 -5.67
CA GLY A 153 7.57 17.33 -4.48
C GLY A 153 7.51 18.66 -3.72
N CYS A 154 7.06 19.73 -4.38
CA CYS A 154 6.86 21.06 -3.80
C CYS A 154 5.47 21.28 -3.17
N ILE A 155 4.57 20.28 -3.20
CA ILE A 155 3.27 20.37 -2.52
C ILE A 155 3.41 19.94 -1.06
N TRP A 156 2.97 20.82 -0.15
CA TRP A 156 2.68 20.48 1.24
C TRP A 156 1.25 19.98 1.37
N PHE A 157 1.10 18.67 1.56
CA PHE A 157 -0.19 18.05 1.88
C PHE A 157 -0.45 18.16 3.37
N THR A 158 -1.58 18.76 3.75
CA THR A 158 -1.93 19.00 5.15
C THR A 158 -3.26 18.32 5.50
N ASP A 159 -3.38 17.87 6.75
CA ASP A 159 -4.58 17.19 7.24
C ASP A 159 -4.58 17.11 8.78
N GLU A 160 -5.73 16.73 9.35
CA GLU A 160 -5.89 16.48 10.78
C GLU A 160 -6.35 15.05 11.09
N ALA A 161 -5.77 14.46 12.13
CA ALA A 161 -6.22 13.17 12.67
C ALA A 161 -6.46 13.21 14.18
N HIS A 162 -7.48 12.48 14.63
CA HIS A 162 -7.73 12.28 16.06
C HIS A 162 -7.01 11.02 16.57
N PHE A 163 -6.16 11.19 17.59
CA PHE A 163 -5.53 10.10 18.32
C PHE A 163 -6.21 9.96 19.69
N HIS A 164 -6.77 8.78 19.96
CA HIS A 164 -7.43 8.47 21.22
C HIS A 164 -6.49 7.67 22.15
N LEU A 165 -6.56 7.88 23.47
CA LEU A 165 -5.74 7.10 24.44
C LEU A 165 -6.05 5.61 24.43
N ASN A 166 -7.29 5.22 24.13
CA ASN A 166 -7.70 3.82 24.08
C ASN A 166 -7.25 3.08 22.81
N GLY A 167 -6.42 3.69 21.95
CA GLY A 167 -5.94 3.04 20.73
C GLY A 167 -6.96 2.93 19.61
N ILE A 168 -8.16 3.52 19.77
CA ILE A 168 -9.20 3.43 18.75
C ILE A 168 -8.86 4.36 17.60
N VAL A 169 -8.33 3.73 16.56
CA VAL A 169 -7.84 4.33 15.32
C VAL A 169 -8.91 4.38 14.24
N ASN A 170 -8.79 5.40 13.40
CA ASN A 170 -9.50 5.71 12.17
C ASN A 170 -10.14 4.50 11.42
N LYS A 171 -11.45 4.58 11.11
CA LYS A 171 -12.21 3.54 10.37
C LYS A 171 -11.60 3.23 8.99
N GLN A 172 -10.89 4.19 8.40
CA GLN A 172 -10.21 4.08 7.10
C GLN A 172 -9.11 2.98 7.10
N ASN A 173 -8.50 2.72 8.26
CA ASN A 173 -7.38 1.78 8.43
C ASN A 173 -7.80 0.39 8.93
N TRP A 174 -9.09 0.16 9.16
CA TRP A 174 -9.55 -1.13 9.67
C TRP A 174 -9.48 -2.19 8.57
N ARG A 175 -8.41 -2.98 8.61
CA ARG A 175 -8.27 -4.23 7.85
C ARG A 175 -8.27 -5.39 8.84
N PHE A 176 -9.29 -6.22 8.80
CA PHE A 176 -9.28 -7.49 9.53
C PHE A 176 -8.93 -8.63 8.58
N TRP A 177 -8.17 -9.60 9.09
CA TRP A 177 -7.92 -10.86 8.39
C TRP A 177 -8.99 -11.87 8.78
N GLY A 178 -9.69 -12.39 7.78
CA GLY A 178 -10.69 -13.44 7.97
C GLY A 178 -10.74 -14.36 6.76
N SER A 179 -11.31 -15.55 6.94
CA SER A 179 -11.75 -16.39 5.82
C SER A 179 -13.06 -15.87 5.23
N GLU A 180 -13.88 -15.20 6.04
CA GLU A 180 -15.18 -14.63 5.69
C GLU A 180 -15.33 -13.21 6.28
N ASN A 181 -16.31 -12.44 5.78
CA ASN A 181 -16.61 -11.10 6.29
C ASN A 181 -17.38 -11.20 7.64
N PRO A 182 -16.82 -10.74 8.77
CA PRO A 182 -17.32 -10.94 10.13
C PRO A 182 -18.43 -9.96 10.55
N TYR A 183 -18.93 -9.08 9.67
CA TYR A 183 -19.98 -8.08 10.00
C TYR A 183 -19.75 -7.40 11.37
N TRP A 184 -18.61 -6.72 11.50
CA TRP A 184 -18.14 -6.20 12.79
C TRP A 184 -18.92 -4.96 13.23
N CYS A 185 -19.51 -5.02 14.43
CA CYS A 185 -20.16 -3.90 15.12
C CYS A 185 -19.49 -3.70 16.48
N GLU A 186 -18.86 -2.54 16.70
CA GLU A 186 -18.20 -2.24 17.98
C GLU A 186 -18.87 -1.06 18.69
N ALA A 187 -19.19 -1.26 19.96
CA ALA A 187 -19.69 -0.22 20.84
C ALA A 187 -18.55 0.70 21.25
N LYS A 188 -18.65 2.00 20.92
CA LYS A 188 -17.66 3.00 21.29
C LYS A 188 -18.03 3.65 22.63
N PRO A 189 -17.06 3.86 23.55
CA PRO A 189 -17.25 4.79 24.66
C PRO A 189 -17.51 6.19 24.12
N LEU A 190 -18.51 6.89 24.65
CA LEU A 190 -18.93 8.22 24.17
C LEU A 190 -17.84 9.30 24.37
N TYR A 191 -16.92 9.10 25.33
CA TYR A 191 -15.88 10.05 25.71
C TYR A 191 -14.55 9.33 26.02
N SER A 192 -13.76 9.01 24.99
CA SER A 192 -12.33 8.75 25.20
C SER A 192 -11.55 10.05 25.07
N PRO A 193 -10.63 10.37 26.00
CA PRO A 193 -9.68 11.45 25.81
C PRO A 193 -8.96 11.29 24.47
N LYS A 194 -8.82 12.40 23.75
CA LYS A 194 -8.21 12.45 22.42
C LYS A 194 -7.41 13.74 22.25
N VAL A 195 -6.43 13.68 21.35
CA VAL A 195 -5.74 14.85 20.81
C VAL A 195 -5.97 14.90 19.31
N THR A 196 -6.20 16.09 18.76
CA THR A 196 -6.20 16.30 17.31
C THR A 196 -4.80 16.70 16.89
N VAL A 197 -4.25 16.02 15.92
CA VAL A 197 -2.91 16.23 15.39
C VAL A 197 -3.05 16.81 14.00
N TRP A 198 -2.40 17.93 13.77
CA TRP A 198 -2.20 18.53 12.45
C TRP A 198 -0.77 18.26 12.00
N ALA A 199 -0.58 17.89 10.74
CA ALA A 199 0.75 17.75 10.16
C ALA A 199 0.73 18.05 8.66
N ALA A 200 1.88 18.46 8.15
CA ALA A 200 2.13 18.71 6.75
C ALA A 200 3.22 17.75 6.22
N VAL A 201 2.99 17.16 5.05
CA VAL A 201 3.91 16.22 4.41
C VAL A 201 4.29 16.74 3.02
N CYS A 202 5.59 16.82 2.73
CA CYS A 202 6.11 17.06 1.38
C CYS A 202 7.35 16.19 1.12
N SER A 203 7.89 16.21 -0.10
CA SER A 203 9.06 15.40 -0.47
C SER A 203 10.32 15.67 0.40
N ARG A 204 10.38 16.82 1.07
CA ARG A 204 11.49 17.25 1.93
C ARG A 204 11.38 16.71 3.36
N GLY A 205 10.18 16.34 3.80
CA GLY A 205 9.95 15.84 5.15
C GLY A 205 8.54 16.12 5.66
N ILE A 206 8.42 16.11 6.98
CA ILE A 206 7.18 16.35 7.70
C ILE A 206 7.37 17.62 8.54
N ILE A 207 6.40 18.54 8.50
CA ILE A 207 6.28 19.64 9.46
C ILE A 207 5.11 19.34 10.40
N GLY A 208 5.34 19.50 11.69
CA GLY A 208 4.47 19.02 12.76
C GLY A 208 5.12 17.86 13.52
N PRO A 209 4.39 17.22 14.44
CA PRO A 209 2.96 17.41 14.74
C PRO A 209 2.64 18.73 15.45
N LEU A 210 1.52 19.35 15.10
CA LEU A 210 0.91 20.46 15.85
C LEU A 210 -0.36 19.96 16.53
N PHE A 211 -0.54 20.25 17.83
CA PHE A 211 -1.58 19.62 18.64
C PHE A 211 -2.74 20.57 18.97
N ILE A 212 -3.97 20.04 18.87
CA ILE A 212 -5.21 20.72 19.25
C ILE A 212 -5.98 19.81 20.19
N ARG A 213 -6.08 20.22 21.46
CA ARG A 213 -6.83 19.47 22.49
C ARG A 213 -8.33 19.80 22.53
N GLU A 214 -8.75 20.86 21.85
CA GLU A 214 -10.14 21.32 21.80
C GLU A 214 -10.70 21.27 20.37
N THR A 215 -11.91 21.80 20.18
CA THR A 215 -12.55 21.91 18.86
C THR A 215 -11.73 22.79 17.91
N VAL A 216 -11.56 22.33 16.67
CA VAL A 216 -10.93 23.10 15.59
C VAL A 216 -11.88 24.22 15.15
N THR A 217 -11.60 25.46 15.56
CA THR A 217 -12.26 26.66 15.03
C THR A 217 -11.40 27.29 13.94
N SER A 218 -11.98 28.19 13.14
CA SER A 218 -11.25 28.93 12.09
C SER A 218 -10.05 29.68 12.65
N GLU A 219 -10.18 30.31 13.81
CA GLU A 219 -9.14 31.13 14.43
C GLU A 219 -7.96 30.27 14.89
N ARG A 220 -8.26 29.09 15.47
CA ARG A 220 -7.23 28.12 15.86
C ARG A 220 -6.55 27.51 14.65
N TYR A 221 -7.31 27.28 13.58
CA TYR A 221 -6.74 26.79 12.33
C TYR A 221 -5.76 27.80 11.73
N VAL A 222 -6.11 29.10 11.70
CA VAL A 222 -5.17 30.15 11.28
C VAL A 222 -3.91 30.18 12.15
N ALA A 223 -4.03 30.05 13.48
CA ALA A 223 -2.86 29.99 14.36
C ALA A 223 -1.93 28.79 14.06
N ILE A 224 -2.49 27.66 13.61
CA ILE A 224 -1.72 26.50 13.15
C ILE A 224 -1.02 26.82 11.83
N LEU A 225 -1.70 27.46 10.89
CA LEU A 225 -1.11 27.88 9.62
C LEU A 225 0.02 28.88 9.84
N GLU A 226 -0.11 29.81 10.78
CA GLU A 226 0.96 30.74 11.20
C GLU A 226 2.20 30.00 11.72
N GLN A 227 2.01 29.01 12.61
CA GLN A 227 3.10 28.18 13.14
C GLN A 227 3.77 27.34 12.03
N PHE A 228 2.96 26.79 11.13
CA PHE A 228 3.45 26.05 9.96
C PHE A 228 4.32 26.94 9.08
N VAL A 229 3.84 28.12 8.70
CA VAL A 229 4.58 29.05 7.85
C VAL A 229 5.86 29.52 8.54
N ALA A 230 5.82 29.83 9.84
CA ALA A 230 7.01 30.20 10.60
C ALA A 230 8.06 29.06 10.59
N THR A 231 7.62 27.81 10.76
CA THR A 231 8.50 26.64 10.73
C THR A 231 9.08 26.41 9.33
N GLN A 232 8.24 26.52 8.30
CA GLN A 232 8.66 26.35 6.90
C GLN A 232 9.68 27.42 6.49
N GLN A 233 9.50 28.68 6.90
CA GLN A 233 10.45 29.77 6.62
C GLN A 233 11.82 29.55 7.26
N VAL A 234 11.89 28.92 8.44
CA VAL A 234 13.16 28.58 9.09
C VAL A 234 13.88 27.44 8.37
N LEU A 235 13.12 26.49 7.81
CA LEU A 235 13.67 25.31 7.15
C LEU A 235 14.12 25.56 5.71
N GLU A 236 13.69 26.65 5.07
CA GLU A 236 13.91 26.89 3.64
C GLU A 236 14.70 28.18 3.35
N ASP A 237 15.92 28.03 2.82
CA ASP A 237 16.83 29.12 2.44
C ASP A 237 16.57 29.62 0.99
N ARG A 238 15.33 29.47 0.46
CA ARG A 238 15.01 29.59 -0.97
C ARG A 238 13.65 30.24 -1.27
N PRO A 239 13.43 30.74 -2.51
CA PRO A 239 12.21 31.45 -2.88
C PRO A 239 10.95 30.57 -2.84
N ARG A 240 9.84 31.21 -2.43
CA ARG A 240 8.49 30.64 -2.23
C ARG A 240 7.90 30.03 -3.50
N THR A 241 8.22 28.77 -3.76
CA THR A 241 7.70 28.00 -4.91
C THR A 241 6.75 26.88 -4.48
N GLU A 242 6.57 26.74 -3.16
CA GLU A 242 5.78 25.70 -2.52
C GLU A 242 4.29 25.91 -2.77
N TRP A 243 3.60 24.79 -2.92
CA TRP A 243 2.15 24.72 -3.03
C TRP A 243 1.57 24.24 -1.72
N PHE A 244 0.45 24.84 -1.32
CA PHE A 244 -0.28 24.43 -0.13
C PHE A 244 -1.53 23.64 -0.51
N MET A 245 -1.73 22.48 0.10
CA MET A 245 -2.93 21.67 -0.08
C MET A 245 -3.62 21.47 1.27
N GLN A 246 -4.95 21.68 1.29
CA GLN A 246 -5.82 21.34 2.41
C GLN A 246 -7.13 20.73 1.91
N ASP A 247 -7.80 19.96 2.77
CA ASP A 247 -9.09 19.34 2.44
C ASP A 247 -10.26 20.35 2.45
N GLY A 248 -11.47 19.85 2.20
CA GLY A 248 -12.69 20.66 2.11
C GLY A 248 -13.44 20.89 3.42
N ALA A 249 -12.83 20.63 4.60
CA ALA A 249 -13.52 20.78 5.87
C ALA A 249 -14.03 22.21 6.11
N ARG A 250 -15.10 22.36 6.90
CA ARG A 250 -15.74 23.67 7.11
C ARG A 250 -14.79 24.74 7.67
N PRO A 251 -13.92 24.47 8.66
CA PRO A 251 -12.99 25.47 9.17
C PRO A 251 -12.01 25.98 8.11
N HIS A 252 -11.69 25.15 7.10
CA HIS A 252 -10.67 25.43 6.08
C HIS A 252 -11.19 26.36 4.97
N ARG A 253 -12.51 26.51 4.85
CA ARG A 253 -13.18 27.28 3.78
C ARG A 253 -13.74 28.62 4.26
N THR A 254 -13.25 29.13 5.39
CA THR A 254 -13.62 30.46 5.85
C THR A 254 -12.84 31.53 5.09
N GLU A 255 -13.43 32.72 4.96
CA GLU A 255 -12.76 33.85 4.32
C GLU A 255 -11.44 34.21 5.00
N GLN A 256 -11.38 34.11 6.33
CA GLN A 256 -10.16 34.36 7.10
C GLN A 256 -9.02 33.42 6.69
N VAL A 257 -9.33 32.12 6.55
CA VAL A 257 -8.35 31.11 6.11
C VAL A 257 -7.93 31.34 4.67
N PHE A 258 -8.87 31.62 3.76
CA PHE A 258 -8.52 31.88 2.37
C PHE A 258 -7.70 33.16 2.17
N ARG A 259 -7.99 34.23 2.93
CA ARG A 259 -7.16 35.45 2.92
C ARG A 259 -5.74 35.18 3.39
N PHE A 260 -5.59 34.39 4.47
CA PHE A 260 -4.27 33.97 4.93
C PHE A 260 -3.53 33.18 3.85
N LEU A 261 -4.17 32.17 3.26
CA LEU A 261 -3.53 31.35 2.22
C LEU A 261 -3.15 32.17 0.98
N ASP A 262 -3.98 33.13 0.57
CA ASP A 262 -3.71 34.02 -0.55
C ASP A 262 -2.52 34.95 -0.27
N GLU A 263 -2.40 35.50 0.95
CA GLU A 263 -1.27 36.34 1.34
C GLU A 263 0.07 35.60 1.28
N TYR A 264 0.11 34.32 1.67
CA TYR A 264 1.35 33.55 1.74
C TYR A 264 1.67 32.75 0.46
N PHE A 265 0.67 32.11 -0.14
CA PHE A 265 0.82 31.19 -1.27
C PHE A 265 0.24 31.73 -2.58
N GLY A 266 -0.68 32.69 -2.53
CA GLY A 266 -1.34 33.27 -3.70
C GLY A 266 -1.99 32.22 -4.59
N ASN A 267 -1.54 32.15 -5.85
CA ASN A 267 -2.06 31.20 -6.83
C ASN A 267 -1.61 29.74 -6.59
N ARG A 268 -0.78 29.46 -5.59
CA ARG A 268 -0.22 28.12 -5.31
C ARG A 268 -0.97 27.39 -4.20
N VAL A 269 -2.30 27.42 -4.26
CA VAL A 269 -3.16 26.79 -3.27
C VAL A 269 -4.07 25.77 -3.94
N ILE A 270 -4.16 24.59 -3.34
CA ILE A 270 -5.05 23.50 -3.72
C ILE A 270 -6.05 23.30 -2.58
N ALA A 271 -7.23 23.90 -2.69
CA ALA A 271 -8.25 23.83 -1.65
C ALA A 271 -9.65 23.94 -2.26
N LEU A 272 -10.61 23.23 -1.69
CA LEU A 272 -11.98 23.21 -2.19
C LEU A 272 -12.61 24.61 -2.08
N GLU A 273 -13.09 25.14 -3.20
CA GLU A 273 -13.68 26.47 -3.40
C GLU A 273 -12.72 27.67 -3.34
N TYR A 274 -11.41 27.43 -3.22
CA TYR A 274 -10.42 28.50 -3.23
C TYR A 274 -10.42 29.30 -4.55
N PRO A 275 -10.46 28.67 -5.75
CA PRO A 275 -10.51 29.42 -7.01
C PRO A 275 -11.77 30.28 -7.16
N LYS A 276 -12.87 29.93 -6.50
CA LYS A 276 -14.08 30.77 -6.50
C LYS A 276 -13.89 32.05 -5.69
N PHE A 277 -13.01 32.03 -4.70
CA PHE A 277 -12.72 33.18 -3.83
C PHE A 277 -11.65 34.10 -4.43
N THR A 278 -10.54 33.55 -4.93
CA THR A 278 -9.39 34.33 -5.43
C THR A 278 -9.37 34.52 -6.94
N GLY A 279 -10.11 33.70 -7.71
CA GLY A 279 -9.99 33.62 -9.16
C GLY A 279 -8.75 32.86 -9.66
N ALA A 280 -7.98 32.24 -8.76
CA ALA A 280 -6.75 31.51 -9.07
C ALA A 280 -6.54 30.30 -8.16
N GLY A 281 -5.49 29.51 -8.41
CA GLY A 281 -5.23 28.25 -7.70
C GLY A 281 -6.02 27.07 -8.28
N MET A 282 -6.13 26.01 -7.49
CA MET A 282 -6.72 24.74 -7.93
C MET A 282 -7.75 24.25 -6.91
N ASP A 283 -8.87 23.70 -7.41
CA ASP A 283 -9.90 23.12 -6.55
C ASP A 283 -9.45 21.73 -6.05
N TRP A 284 -9.49 21.50 -4.74
CA TRP A 284 -9.32 20.14 -4.19
C TRP A 284 -10.61 19.34 -4.36
N PRO A 285 -10.56 18.11 -4.94
CA PRO A 285 -11.76 17.35 -5.21
C PRO A 285 -12.40 16.78 -3.93
N PRO A 286 -13.72 16.92 -3.73
CA PRO A 286 -14.41 16.37 -2.58
C PRO A 286 -14.23 14.86 -2.41
N TYR A 287 -14.23 14.39 -1.15
CA TYR A 287 -14.14 12.97 -0.80
C TYR A 287 -12.89 12.26 -1.34
N SER A 288 -11.72 12.90 -1.29
CA SER A 288 -10.46 12.37 -1.86
C SER A 288 -9.36 12.01 -0.85
N PRO A 289 -9.66 11.25 0.23
CA PRO A 289 -8.65 10.83 1.20
C PRO A 289 -7.63 9.86 0.58
N ASP A 290 -7.96 9.23 -0.54
CA ASP A 290 -7.03 8.36 -1.27
C ASP A 290 -5.95 9.14 -2.05
N LEU A 291 -6.08 10.46 -2.16
CA LEU A 291 -5.10 11.37 -2.77
C LEU A 291 -4.26 12.15 -1.76
N THR A 292 -4.54 12.08 -0.46
CA THR A 292 -3.71 12.78 0.54
C THR A 292 -2.70 11.83 1.20
N PRO A 293 -1.39 12.11 1.11
CA PRO A 293 -0.33 11.41 1.84
C PRO A 293 -0.59 11.27 3.33
N CYS A 294 -1.28 12.23 3.94
CA CYS A 294 -1.62 12.17 5.36
C CYS A 294 -2.50 10.95 5.66
N ASP A 295 -3.60 10.79 4.93
CA ASP A 295 -4.56 9.68 5.10
C ASP A 295 -4.00 8.33 4.69
N TYR A 296 -3.42 8.21 3.49
CA TYR A 296 -3.03 6.90 2.97
C TYR A 296 -1.69 6.39 3.52
N PHE A 297 -0.92 7.25 4.20
CA PHE A 297 0.40 6.91 4.72
C PHE A 297 0.67 7.42 6.15
N LEU A 298 0.62 8.73 6.39
CA LEU A 298 1.15 9.31 7.65
C LEU A 298 0.41 8.77 8.86
N TRP A 299 -0.91 8.93 8.92
CA TRP A 299 -1.69 8.58 10.10
C TRP A 299 -1.56 7.11 10.46
N GLY A 300 -1.72 6.21 9.49
CA GLY A 300 -1.52 4.78 9.73
C GLY A 300 -0.11 4.41 10.18
N THR A 301 0.91 5.13 9.69
CA THR A 301 2.30 4.90 10.10
C THR A 301 2.56 5.38 11.53
N LEU A 302 2.04 6.55 11.90
CA LEU A 302 2.16 7.06 13.27
C LEU A 302 1.42 6.16 14.26
N GLU A 303 0.22 5.71 13.93
CA GLU A 303 -0.55 4.75 14.73
C GLU A 303 0.23 3.46 14.99
N ASP A 304 0.84 2.89 13.93
CA ASP A 304 1.67 1.68 14.01
C ASP A 304 2.91 1.85 14.92
N ILE A 305 3.42 3.07 15.10
CA ILE A 305 4.61 3.36 15.93
C ILE A 305 4.23 3.76 17.37
N VAL A 306 3.13 4.50 17.53
CA VAL A 306 2.72 5.12 18.80
C VAL A 306 2.03 4.10 19.71
N TYR A 307 1.04 3.38 19.20
CA TYR A 307 0.19 2.53 20.04
C TYR A 307 0.86 1.28 20.63
N PRO A 308 1.89 0.67 20.02
CA PRO A 308 2.66 -0.39 20.69
C PRO A 308 3.34 0.06 21.99
N LYS A 309 3.54 1.38 22.19
CA LYS A 309 4.13 1.93 23.42
C LYS A 309 3.11 2.09 24.54
N HIS A 310 1.82 1.89 24.27
CA HIS A 310 0.73 1.99 25.25
C HIS A 310 0.75 3.30 26.06
N PRO A 311 0.66 4.49 25.43
CA PRO A 311 0.64 5.76 26.14
C PRO A 311 -0.54 5.83 27.11
N ALA A 312 -0.28 6.18 28.37
CA ALA A 312 -1.28 6.24 29.44
C ALA A 312 -1.86 7.64 29.64
N THR A 313 -1.17 8.68 29.16
CA THR A 313 -1.58 10.09 29.28
C THR A 313 -1.55 10.80 27.94
N LEU A 314 -2.27 11.92 27.80
CA LEU A 314 -2.23 12.73 26.58
C LEU A 314 -0.83 13.30 26.32
N ASP A 315 -0.09 13.65 27.36
CA ASP A 315 1.28 14.16 27.22
C ASP A 315 2.24 13.07 26.70
N GLU A 316 2.10 11.83 27.20
CA GLU A 316 2.84 10.67 26.67
C GLU A 316 2.46 10.36 25.23
N LEU A 317 1.17 10.50 24.88
CA LEU A 317 0.68 10.31 23.52
C LEU A 317 1.28 11.35 22.57
N GLU A 318 1.25 12.63 22.92
CA GLU A 318 1.84 13.71 22.12
C GLU A 318 3.35 13.50 21.94
N SER A 319 4.08 13.19 23.04
CA SER A 319 5.51 12.88 22.98
C SER A 319 5.81 11.68 22.08
N ALA A 320 5.02 10.61 22.16
CA ALA A 320 5.17 9.45 21.30
C ALA A 320 4.93 9.77 19.82
N ILE A 321 3.98 10.65 19.52
CA ILE A 321 3.68 11.12 18.15
C ILE A 321 4.84 11.97 17.61
N CYS A 322 5.42 12.87 18.41
CA CYS A 322 6.60 13.64 18.01
C CYS A 322 7.76 12.71 17.62
N VAL A 323 8.11 11.76 18.49
CA VAL A 323 9.16 10.76 18.22
C VAL A 323 8.83 9.92 16.98
N ALA A 324 7.56 9.58 16.77
CA ALA A 324 7.14 8.82 15.59
C ALA A 324 7.33 9.64 14.30
N CYS A 325 6.95 10.92 14.28
CA CYS A 325 7.18 11.81 13.14
C CYS A 325 8.67 11.94 12.82
N GLU A 326 9.51 12.17 13.83
CA GLU A 326 10.97 12.30 13.67
C GLU A 326 11.64 11.01 13.16
N SER A 327 11.05 9.85 13.45
CA SER A 327 11.58 8.56 13.00
C SER A 327 11.34 8.28 11.51
N ILE A 328 10.41 9.00 10.86
CA ILE A 328 10.09 8.81 9.44
C ILE A 328 11.18 9.49 8.61
N SER A 329 11.92 8.67 7.84
CA SER A 329 12.99 9.19 6.99
C SER A 329 12.45 10.00 5.80
N VAL A 330 13.19 11.03 5.40
CA VAL A 330 12.89 11.83 4.20
C VAL A 330 12.76 10.96 2.95
N GLU A 331 13.57 9.91 2.83
CA GLU A 331 13.48 8.96 1.72
C GLU A 331 12.14 8.22 1.69
N THR A 332 11.59 7.87 2.86
CA THR A 332 10.24 7.29 2.94
C THR A 332 9.21 8.27 2.40
N VAL A 333 9.31 9.55 2.79
CA VAL A 333 8.37 10.58 2.36
C VAL A 333 8.47 10.86 0.85
N ARG A 334 9.66 10.91 0.27
CA ARG A 334 9.82 11.01 -1.20
C ARG A 334 9.09 9.90 -1.94
N ASN A 335 9.25 8.66 -1.50
CA ASN A 335 8.56 7.51 -2.08
C ASN A 335 7.03 7.61 -1.93
N VAL A 336 6.55 8.19 -0.83
CA VAL A 336 5.12 8.46 -0.59
C VAL A 336 4.59 9.51 -1.57
N MET A 337 5.37 10.56 -1.87
CA MET A 337 5.01 11.57 -2.85
C MET A 337 4.98 11.00 -4.28
N THR A 338 5.91 10.11 -4.64
CA THR A 338 5.85 9.40 -5.93
C THR A 338 4.55 8.59 -6.08
N ASN A 339 4.02 8.03 -4.98
CA ASN A 339 2.75 7.32 -5.01
C ASN A 339 1.55 8.23 -5.30
N PHE A 340 1.61 9.53 -4.99
CA PHE A 340 0.57 10.48 -5.37
C PHE A 340 0.44 10.53 -6.90
N ILE A 341 1.56 10.68 -7.61
CA ILE A 341 1.60 10.70 -9.08
C ILE A 341 1.01 9.42 -9.66
N LEU A 342 1.37 8.25 -9.10
CA LEU A 342 0.87 6.96 -9.55
C LEU A 342 -0.65 6.78 -9.33
N ARG A 343 -1.26 7.55 -8.42
CA ARG A 343 -2.69 7.48 -8.11
C ARG A 343 -3.54 8.33 -9.05
N LEU A 344 -3.00 9.42 -9.61
CA LEU A 344 -3.77 10.32 -10.49
C LEU A 344 -4.38 9.57 -11.69
N PRO A 345 -3.64 8.73 -12.46
CA PRO A 345 -4.23 8.01 -13.59
C PRO A 345 -5.30 6.99 -13.20
N LEU A 346 -5.29 6.49 -11.94
CA LEU A 346 -6.29 5.54 -11.46
C LEU A 346 -7.66 6.20 -11.24
N LEU A 347 -7.70 7.54 -11.13
CA LEU A 347 -8.94 8.28 -11.05
C LEU A 347 -9.60 8.46 -12.42
N CYS A 348 -8.82 8.45 -13.50
CA CYS A 348 -9.31 8.64 -14.86
C CYS A 348 -9.86 7.35 -15.51
N GLN A 349 -9.88 6.22 -14.79
CA GLN A 349 -10.31 4.92 -15.31
C GLN A 349 -11.78 4.56 -14.96
N TRP A 350 -12.55 5.51 -14.42
CA TRP A 350 -13.92 5.30 -13.93
C TRP A 350 -15.00 5.69 -14.93
#